data_AF-A0ABD3MCM6-F1
#
_entry.id   AF-A0ABD3MCM6-F1
#
_cell.length_a   1.000
_cell.length_b   1.000
_cell.length_c   1.000
_cell.angle_alpha   90.00
_cell.angle_beta   90.00
_cell.angle_gamma   90.00
#
_symmetry.space_group_name_H-M   'P 1'
#
loop_
_entity.id
_entity.type
_entity.pdbx_description
1 polymer ?
#
loop_
_entity_poly.entity_id
_entity_poly.type
_entity_poly.pdbx_seq_one_letter_code
_entity_poly.pdbx_strand_id
1 'polypeptide(L)'
;MASFKIKISTTPTNASLLLLLLMVTNIALAMAFNIPYRFRPPLQLQLHQIQIRSKSTPSSLFSSLSSSSSSTDTESSRSWETVSTNQPPAQLLDYIDQITKPYIDNDLSRLGPESIFERINEEHDRDIKWAKASSLPFESEASEFGTNSIEYEPVSGTNSLSALAIRSKRSTPVLSGDEIQLLRRASESYWNRELKGENEIPNGSRFTYQRRGNSEAHLSDVVQYAHQCNANNELTLLVRNLLLNRIYPWIREAYLSQVKNGDEMELYVYDSLLIRYNATEANADFDLNNHNPENYGGIGAGQPLHRDLGFVSVNIMLNSQEEFEGGGTFFEDQLLPLLSSEHQCDETSIQPLKPIGPGHAIAHFSNSRHAGAATYAGVRDILVIFLAATENTSKVPGASKPGKVPSWEYNARIKANARTHCSECSCTEDQLICRIVHHRLAIDKVIHDGEAWQYLGMALLDYHYHLQRSDGTYNMNITNNARAGLDLAVSCLYEATKYTPCDGRLYNNLGIALEQYLHCETFHSAVELHDRVISAYERTIKILSKCERLGIDVSTDYASACLNYGLYLSKRDKFNNAIDVLSKIVPPNGRLLANHRRLITDASNLLSFCKRQLNVK
;
A
#
# COMPACT_ATOMS: atom_id res chain seq x y z
N MET A 1 35.79 -38.89 45.68
CA MET A 1 36.62 -39.15 44.47
C MET A 1 35.71 -39.87 43.48
N ALA A 2 35.42 -39.42 42.26
CA ALA A 2 36.04 -38.46 41.37
C ALA A 2 34.99 -37.56 40.68
N SER A 3 35.45 -36.38 40.26
CA SER A 3 34.69 -35.37 39.51
C SER A 3 34.72 -35.68 38.01
N PHE A 4 33.57 -35.68 37.34
CA PHE A 4 33.49 -35.62 35.88
C PHE A 4 32.82 -34.30 35.48
N LYS A 5 33.63 -33.34 35.03
CA LYS A 5 33.19 -32.16 34.28
C LYS A 5 33.03 -32.56 32.82
N ILE A 6 31.80 -32.56 32.30
CA ILE A 6 31.57 -32.60 30.85
C ILE A 6 31.47 -31.15 30.35
N LYS A 7 32.45 -30.78 29.54
CA LYS A 7 32.51 -29.51 28.80
C LYS A 7 31.64 -29.70 27.54
N ILE A 8 30.48 -29.05 27.47
CA ILE A 8 29.66 -29.08 26.25
C ILE A 8 30.24 -28.05 25.28
N SER A 9 30.88 -28.56 24.23
CA SER A 9 31.25 -27.82 23.02
C SER A 9 29.97 -27.55 22.21
N THR A 10 29.64 -26.29 21.95
CA THR A 10 28.54 -25.90 21.07
C THR A 10 28.94 -26.12 19.61
N THR A 11 28.33 -27.09 18.94
CA THR A 11 28.51 -27.35 17.51
C THR A 11 27.63 -26.42 16.65
N PRO A 12 28.03 -26.13 15.39
CA PRO A 12 27.36 -25.17 14.49
C PRO A 12 25.92 -25.54 14.04
N THR A 13 25.41 -26.70 14.45
CA THR A 13 24.08 -27.20 14.06
C THR A 13 22.92 -26.47 14.75
N ASN A 14 23.11 -25.93 15.96
CA ASN A 14 22.05 -25.17 16.65
C ASN A 14 21.91 -23.73 16.15
N ALA A 15 22.97 -23.14 15.58
CA ALA A 15 22.90 -21.85 14.90
C ALA A 15 22.04 -21.93 13.63
N SER A 16 22.13 -23.06 12.91
CA SER A 16 21.33 -23.33 11.72
C SER A 16 19.84 -23.48 12.05
N LEU A 17 19.48 -24.02 13.21
CA LEU A 17 18.09 -24.18 13.64
C LEU A 17 17.45 -22.84 14.06
N LEU A 18 18.22 -21.96 14.71
CA LEU A 18 17.77 -20.59 15.03
C LEU A 18 17.65 -19.74 13.76
N LEU A 19 18.56 -19.92 12.80
CA LEU A 19 18.52 -19.29 11.47
C LEU A 19 17.32 -19.78 10.63
N LEU A 20 16.99 -21.08 10.72
CA LEU A 20 15.82 -21.68 10.08
C LEU A 20 14.51 -21.17 10.70
N LEU A 21 14.44 -21.02 12.02
CA LEU A 21 13.29 -20.42 12.69
C LEU A 21 13.10 -18.96 12.29
N LEU A 22 14.19 -18.19 12.16
CA LEU A 22 14.19 -16.81 11.66
C LEU A 22 13.81 -16.71 10.17
N MET A 23 14.18 -17.68 9.33
CA MET A 23 13.74 -17.74 7.93
C MET A 23 12.25 -18.04 7.81
N VAL A 24 11.73 -19.02 8.55
CA VAL A 24 10.29 -19.38 8.55
C VAL A 24 9.44 -18.23 9.09
N THR A 25 9.94 -17.48 10.06
CA THR A 25 9.23 -16.31 10.61
C THR A 25 9.32 -15.08 9.73
N ASN A 26 10.42 -14.84 9.00
CA ASN A 26 10.54 -13.73 8.04
C ASN A 26 9.73 -13.95 6.76
N ILE A 27 9.59 -15.21 6.30
CA ILE A 27 8.69 -15.55 5.18
C ILE A 27 7.22 -15.24 5.57
N ALA A 28 6.84 -15.44 6.82
CA ALA A 28 5.52 -15.01 7.31
C ALA A 28 5.38 -13.48 7.50
N LEU A 29 6.48 -12.73 7.64
CA LEU A 29 6.47 -11.26 7.70
C LEU A 29 6.35 -10.61 6.31
N ALA A 30 6.95 -11.20 5.28
CA ALA A 30 6.69 -10.80 3.89
C ALA A 30 5.23 -11.05 3.48
N MET A 31 4.55 -12.01 4.13
CA MET A 31 3.14 -12.33 3.92
C MET A 31 2.15 -11.42 4.65
N ALA A 32 2.60 -10.53 5.55
CA ALA A 32 1.73 -9.64 6.31
C ALA A 32 1.81 -8.21 5.76
N PHE A 33 1.16 -7.98 4.61
CA PHE A 33 0.93 -6.64 4.07
C PHE A 33 0.22 -5.75 5.11
N ASN A 34 0.58 -4.47 5.09
CA ASN A 34 -0.18 -3.34 5.63
C ASN A 34 -1.68 -3.47 5.32
N ILE A 35 -2.44 -3.91 6.31
CA ILE A 35 -3.91 -3.82 6.35
C ILE A 35 -4.27 -3.16 7.67
N PRO A 36 -4.98 -2.01 7.69
CA PRO A 36 -5.68 -1.59 8.89
C PRO A 36 -7.04 -2.30 8.91
N TYR A 37 -7.20 -3.49 9.52
CA TYR A 37 -8.56 -3.95 9.87
C TYR A 37 -8.65 -4.94 11.05
N ARG A 38 -9.74 -4.71 11.79
CA ARG A 38 -10.35 -5.37 12.96
C ARG A 38 -9.87 -6.77 13.36
N PHE A 39 -9.51 -6.85 14.64
CA PHE A 39 -9.43 -8.06 15.45
C PHE A 39 -10.79 -8.78 15.55
N ARG A 40 -10.84 -10.07 15.16
CA ARG A 40 -11.51 -11.14 15.92
C ARG A 40 -10.58 -12.37 15.89
N PRO A 41 -10.39 -13.08 17.01
CA PRO A 41 -9.30 -14.04 17.17
C PRO A 41 -9.61 -15.36 16.45
N PRO A 42 -8.67 -15.99 15.74
CA PRO A 42 -8.74 -17.41 15.46
C PRO A 42 -8.19 -18.22 16.64
N LEU A 43 -8.78 -19.40 16.80
CA LEU A 43 -8.58 -20.41 17.83
C LEU A 43 -7.10 -20.73 18.16
N GLN A 44 -6.86 -20.95 19.45
CA GLN A 44 -5.60 -21.45 20.04
C GLN A 44 -5.10 -22.73 19.34
N LEU A 45 -3.92 -22.66 18.74
CA LEU A 45 -3.10 -23.84 18.46
C LEU A 45 -2.29 -24.18 19.72
N GLN A 46 -2.79 -25.13 20.51
CA GLN A 46 -2.02 -25.79 21.57
C GLN A 46 -0.92 -26.66 20.94
N LEU A 47 0.35 -26.28 21.16
CA LEU A 47 1.51 -27.14 20.89
C LEU A 47 1.50 -28.33 21.86
N HIS A 48 1.10 -29.52 21.38
CA HIS A 48 1.39 -30.77 22.07
C HIS A 48 2.90 -31.04 22.01
N GLN A 49 3.50 -31.22 23.20
CA GLN A 49 4.89 -31.60 23.39
C GLN A 49 5.16 -32.98 22.78
N ILE A 50 6.05 -33.07 21.78
CA ILE A 50 6.59 -34.35 21.33
C ILE A 50 7.84 -34.67 22.15
N GLN A 51 7.69 -35.68 23.01
CA GLN A 51 8.75 -36.28 23.83
C GLN A 51 9.58 -37.23 22.96
N ILE A 52 10.87 -36.93 22.77
CA ILE A 52 11.81 -37.83 22.08
C ILE A 52 12.17 -38.98 23.03
N ARG A 53 11.87 -40.22 22.64
CA ARG A 53 12.32 -41.43 23.34
C ARG A 53 13.19 -42.27 22.40
N SER A 54 14.48 -42.37 22.74
CA SER A 54 15.47 -43.23 22.08
C SER A 54 15.23 -44.70 22.43
N LYS A 55 15.23 -45.60 21.42
CA LYS A 55 15.64 -46.99 21.59
C LYS A 55 16.35 -47.52 20.34
N SER A 56 17.39 -48.29 20.60
CA SER A 56 18.43 -48.80 19.71
C SER A 56 18.16 -50.23 19.22
N THR A 57 18.52 -50.49 17.94
CA THR A 57 19.08 -51.74 17.33
C THR A 57 18.23 -53.04 17.25
N PRO A 58 18.57 -54.04 16.38
CA PRO A 58 19.15 -54.01 15.02
C PRO A 58 18.57 -55.07 14.02
N SER A 59 19.11 -55.09 12.79
CA SER A 59 19.38 -56.24 11.88
C SER A 59 18.46 -56.61 10.68
N SER A 60 19.09 -56.49 9.49
CA SER A 60 19.13 -57.40 8.31
C SER A 60 17.88 -57.91 7.60
N LEU A 61 17.80 -57.72 6.27
CA LEU A 61 18.03 -58.76 5.23
C LEU A 61 17.77 -58.24 3.79
N PHE A 62 18.56 -58.78 2.85
CA PHE A 62 18.51 -58.75 1.38
C PHE A 62 17.09 -58.76 0.76
N SER A 63 16.81 -58.20 -0.43
CA SER A 63 17.37 -58.59 -1.73
C SER A 63 16.80 -57.72 -2.87
N SER A 64 17.58 -57.64 -3.93
CA SER A 64 17.31 -57.13 -5.28
C SER A 64 16.08 -57.72 -5.97
N LEU A 65 15.41 -56.92 -6.80
CA LEU A 65 14.88 -57.39 -8.08
C LEU A 65 14.65 -56.19 -9.03
N SER A 66 15.48 -56.17 -10.07
CA SER A 66 15.31 -55.43 -11.30
C SER A 66 14.22 -56.08 -12.15
N SER A 67 13.28 -55.29 -12.66
CA SER A 67 12.59 -55.61 -13.91
C SER A 67 12.28 -54.34 -14.68
N SER A 68 12.91 -54.26 -15.84
CA SER A 68 12.58 -53.40 -16.95
C SER A 68 11.22 -53.78 -17.54
N SER A 69 10.34 -52.81 -17.74
CA SER A 69 9.38 -52.85 -18.85
C SER A 69 9.09 -51.43 -19.33
N SER A 70 9.41 -51.26 -20.60
CA SER A 70 9.17 -50.09 -21.43
C SER A 70 7.68 -49.88 -21.66
N SER A 71 7.20 -48.65 -21.45
CA SER A 71 6.07 -48.13 -22.20
C SER A 71 6.32 -46.65 -22.48
N THR A 72 6.32 -46.37 -23.76
CA THR A 72 6.40 -45.08 -24.44
C THR A 72 5.36 -44.10 -23.92
N ASP A 73 5.79 -42.96 -23.40
CA ASP A 73 4.98 -41.74 -23.38
C ASP A 73 5.86 -40.55 -23.78
N THR A 74 5.38 -39.86 -24.79
CA THR A 74 5.98 -38.69 -25.43
C THR A 74 5.97 -37.50 -24.48
N GLU A 75 7.05 -37.28 -23.74
CA GLU A 75 7.33 -36.00 -23.10
C GLU A 75 7.75 -34.98 -24.18
N SER A 76 6.77 -34.17 -24.59
CA SER A 76 7.00 -32.92 -25.33
C SER A 76 7.87 -32.01 -24.47
N SER A 77 9.15 -31.91 -24.82
CA SER A 77 10.10 -30.93 -24.31
C SER A 77 9.57 -29.50 -24.47
N ARG A 78 9.03 -28.90 -23.40
CA ARG A 78 8.90 -27.44 -23.30
C ARG A 78 10.18 -26.88 -22.70
N SER A 79 11.15 -26.58 -23.56
CA SER A 79 12.33 -25.80 -23.20
C SER A 79 11.92 -24.32 -23.13
N TRP A 80 11.71 -23.81 -21.93
CA TRP A 80 11.47 -22.38 -21.72
C TRP A 80 12.80 -21.64 -21.85
N GLU A 81 12.93 -20.82 -22.90
CA GLU A 81 14.07 -19.93 -23.12
C GLU A 81 14.17 -18.92 -21.97
N THR A 82 15.39 -18.73 -21.48
CA THR A 82 15.77 -17.83 -20.40
C THR A 82 15.31 -16.40 -20.68
N VAL A 83 14.36 -15.92 -19.87
CA VAL A 83 13.79 -14.57 -19.97
C VAL A 83 14.88 -13.54 -19.64
N SER A 84 15.36 -12.85 -20.68
CA SER A 84 16.28 -11.72 -20.52
C SER A 84 15.58 -10.57 -19.80
N THR A 85 16.24 -9.95 -18.82
CA THR A 85 15.69 -8.85 -17.98
C THR A 85 15.36 -7.55 -18.72
N ASN A 86 15.49 -7.52 -20.06
CA ASN A 86 15.19 -6.38 -20.94
C ASN A 86 14.06 -6.65 -21.95
N GLN A 87 13.18 -7.63 -21.68
CA GLN A 87 12.06 -7.91 -22.58
C GLN A 87 11.05 -6.74 -22.64
N PRO A 88 10.48 -6.46 -23.83
CA PRO A 88 9.35 -5.55 -23.97
C PRO A 88 8.17 -5.97 -23.08
N PRO A 89 7.39 -5.02 -22.53
CA PRO A 89 6.26 -5.33 -21.65
C PRO A 89 5.26 -6.33 -22.23
N ALA A 90 4.98 -6.25 -23.53
CA ALA A 90 4.08 -7.18 -24.22
C ALA A 90 4.56 -8.63 -24.13
N GLN A 91 5.86 -8.87 -24.30
CA GLN A 91 6.42 -10.23 -24.22
C GLN A 91 6.34 -10.78 -22.80
N LEU A 92 6.60 -9.95 -21.78
CA LEU A 92 6.43 -10.35 -20.37
C LEU A 92 5.00 -10.81 -20.08
N LEU A 93 4.02 -10.07 -20.60
CA LEU A 93 2.60 -10.40 -20.44
C LEU A 93 2.23 -11.71 -21.15
N ASP A 94 2.76 -11.97 -22.35
CA ASP A 94 2.55 -13.24 -23.07
C ASP A 94 3.04 -14.45 -22.27
N TYR A 95 4.20 -14.34 -21.60
CA TYR A 95 4.69 -15.43 -20.72
C TYR A 95 3.80 -15.65 -19.50
N ILE A 96 3.25 -14.58 -18.94
CA ILE A 96 2.32 -14.67 -17.80
C ILE A 96 1.00 -15.31 -18.23
N ASP A 97 0.54 -15.02 -19.45
CA ASP A 97 -0.65 -15.63 -20.02
C ASP A 97 -0.44 -17.13 -20.24
N GLN A 98 0.78 -17.58 -20.60
CA GLN A 98 1.09 -19.02 -20.70
C GLN A 98 1.03 -19.74 -19.35
N ILE A 99 1.42 -19.08 -18.26
CA ILE A 99 1.33 -19.64 -16.89
C ILE A 99 -0.13 -19.73 -16.43
N THR A 100 -0.93 -18.70 -16.70
CA THR A 100 -2.29 -18.58 -16.16
C THR A 100 -3.35 -19.28 -17.00
N LYS A 101 -3.13 -19.42 -18.31
CA LYS A 101 -4.09 -19.99 -19.26
C LYS A 101 -4.71 -21.34 -18.82
N PRO A 102 -3.95 -22.34 -18.36
CA PRO A 102 -4.55 -23.61 -17.94
C PRO A 102 -5.57 -23.45 -16.80
N TYR A 103 -5.34 -22.52 -15.88
CA TYR A 103 -6.24 -22.27 -14.76
C TYR A 103 -7.48 -21.48 -15.20
N ILE A 104 -7.29 -20.50 -16.11
CA ILE A 104 -8.40 -19.74 -16.69
C ILE A 104 -9.31 -20.65 -17.50
N ASP A 105 -8.75 -21.51 -18.36
CA ASP A 105 -9.51 -22.44 -19.21
C ASP A 105 -10.31 -23.45 -18.35
N ASN A 106 -9.80 -23.83 -17.18
CA ASN A 106 -10.46 -24.74 -16.25
C ASN A 106 -11.56 -24.07 -15.39
N ASP A 107 -11.49 -22.76 -15.15
CA ASP A 107 -12.43 -22.02 -14.30
C ASP A 107 -12.72 -20.61 -14.85
N LEU A 108 -13.33 -20.59 -16.03
CA LEU A 108 -13.75 -19.36 -16.71
C LEU A 108 -14.73 -18.53 -15.86
N SER A 109 -15.56 -19.19 -15.06
CA SER A 109 -16.54 -18.52 -14.18
C SER A 109 -15.89 -17.65 -13.11
N ARG A 110 -14.71 -17.99 -12.62
CA ARG A 110 -14.03 -17.23 -11.56
C ARG A 110 -12.88 -16.41 -12.10
N LEU A 111 -12.04 -17.02 -12.93
CA LEU A 111 -10.78 -16.46 -13.43
C LEU A 111 -10.90 -15.88 -14.85
N GLY A 112 -12.01 -16.10 -15.53
CA GLY A 112 -12.25 -15.52 -16.85
C GLY A 112 -12.27 -13.98 -16.79
N PRO A 113 -11.62 -13.28 -17.73
CA PRO A 113 -11.60 -11.81 -17.77
C PRO A 113 -13.00 -11.19 -17.73
N GLU A 114 -13.95 -11.74 -18.48
CA GLU A 114 -15.34 -11.25 -18.51
C GLU A 114 -16.01 -11.33 -17.14
N SER A 115 -15.81 -12.44 -16.41
CA SER A 115 -16.37 -12.61 -15.06
C SER A 115 -15.76 -11.63 -14.06
N ILE A 116 -14.45 -11.41 -14.13
CA ILE A 116 -13.77 -10.39 -13.31
C ILE A 116 -14.35 -9.00 -13.62
N PHE A 117 -14.48 -8.65 -14.90
CA PHE A 117 -15.05 -7.35 -15.29
C PHE A 117 -16.52 -7.19 -14.91
N GLU A 118 -17.32 -8.25 -14.96
CA GLU A 118 -18.71 -8.25 -14.51
C GLU A 118 -18.80 -7.92 -13.01
N ARG A 119 -18.00 -8.57 -12.15
CA ARG A 119 -17.94 -8.24 -10.72
C ARG A 119 -17.55 -6.79 -10.46
N ILE A 120 -16.60 -6.24 -11.23
CA ILE A 120 -16.22 -4.82 -11.10
C ILE A 120 -17.39 -3.90 -11.48
N ASN A 121 -18.14 -4.23 -12.54
CA ASN A 121 -19.32 -3.45 -12.91
C ASN A 121 -20.41 -3.52 -11.83
N GLU A 122 -20.64 -4.70 -11.23
CA GLU A 122 -21.59 -4.86 -10.14
C GLU A 122 -21.19 -4.06 -8.88
N GLU A 123 -19.89 -3.96 -8.58
CA GLU A 123 -19.36 -3.10 -7.52
C GLU A 123 -19.63 -1.62 -7.81
N HIS A 124 -19.34 -1.17 -9.02
CA HIS A 124 -19.61 0.20 -9.45
C HIS A 124 -21.11 0.54 -9.37
N ASP A 125 -21.98 -0.37 -9.81
CA ASP A 125 -23.44 -0.21 -9.70
C ASP A 125 -23.91 -0.07 -8.25
N ARG A 126 -23.29 -0.79 -7.32
CA ARG A 126 -23.57 -0.62 -5.88
C ARG A 126 -23.17 0.76 -5.41
N ASP A 127 -22.00 1.24 -5.80
CA ASP A 127 -21.52 2.57 -5.39
C ASP A 127 -22.43 3.69 -5.93
N ILE A 128 -22.90 3.59 -7.18
CA ILE A 128 -23.89 4.53 -7.72
C ILE A 128 -25.20 4.49 -6.93
N LYS A 129 -25.68 3.29 -6.56
CA LYS A 129 -26.91 3.15 -5.73
C LYS A 129 -26.73 3.80 -4.37
N TRP A 130 -25.56 3.62 -3.74
CA TRP A 130 -25.23 4.28 -2.47
C TRP A 130 -25.18 5.80 -2.61
N ALA A 131 -24.51 6.32 -3.65
CA ALA A 131 -24.46 7.74 -3.92
C ALA A 131 -25.85 8.35 -4.14
N LYS A 132 -26.73 7.68 -4.91
CA LYS A 132 -28.12 8.11 -5.14
C LYS A 132 -28.99 8.09 -3.88
N ALA A 133 -28.67 7.22 -2.92
CA ALA A 133 -29.34 7.18 -1.63
C ALA A 133 -28.79 8.21 -0.63
N SER A 134 -27.63 8.83 -0.93
CA SER A 134 -27.03 9.86 -0.09
C SER A 134 -27.77 11.20 -0.19
N SER A 135 -27.50 12.10 0.76
CA SER A 135 -28.02 13.48 0.73
C SER A 135 -27.25 14.42 -0.21
N LEU A 136 -26.22 13.92 -0.90
CA LEU A 136 -25.31 14.71 -1.73
C LEU A 136 -25.75 14.65 -3.19
N PRO A 137 -25.80 15.79 -3.91
CA PRO A 137 -26.32 15.84 -5.27
C PRO A 137 -25.40 15.21 -6.29
N PHE A 138 -25.98 14.64 -7.34
CA PHE A 138 -25.29 14.35 -8.60
C PHE A 138 -25.10 15.65 -9.40
N GLU A 139 -24.09 15.69 -10.25
CA GLU A 139 -23.84 16.85 -11.11
C GLU A 139 -25.03 17.19 -12.03
N SER A 140 -25.77 16.18 -12.50
CA SER A 140 -26.96 16.37 -13.35
C SER A 140 -28.11 17.12 -12.65
N GLU A 141 -28.07 17.28 -11.33
CA GLU A 141 -29.06 18.09 -10.59
C GLU A 141 -28.82 19.60 -10.70
N ALA A 142 -27.74 20.05 -11.36
CA ALA A 142 -27.51 21.47 -11.60
C ALA A 142 -28.58 22.03 -12.56
N SER A 143 -29.34 23.04 -12.11
CA SER A 143 -30.36 23.69 -12.93
C SER A 143 -29.76 24.65 -13.98
N GLU A 144 -28.68 25.35 -13.61
CA GLU A 144 -27.83 26.19 -14.47
C GLU A 144 -26.45 26.26 -13.79
N PHE A 145 -25.35 26.12 -14.54
CA PHE A 145 -24.01 26.31 -13.97
C PHE A 145 -23.84 27.78 -13.59
N GLY A 146 -23.70 28.07 -12.29
CA GLY A 146 -23.52 29.44 -11.81
C GLY A 146 -22.28 30.12 -12.39
N THR A 147 -22.29 31.45 -12.41
CA THR A 147 -21.19 32.31 -12.92
C THR A 147 -19.92 32.32 -12.06
N ASN A 148 -19.91 31.59 -10.94
CA ASN A 148 -18.80 31.56 -9.98
C ASN A 148 -17.78 30.45 -10.35
N SER A 149 -17.13 30.62 -11.50
CA SER A 149 -15.99 29.77 -11.88
C SER A 149 -14.87 29.89 -10.85
N ILE A 150 -14.38 28.75 -10.37
CA ILE A 150 -13.19 28.69 -9.51
C ILE A 150 -11.97 28.89 -10.41
N GLU A 151 -11.20 29.96 -10.19
CA GLU A 151 -9.90 30.06 -10.82
C GLU A 151 -8.89 29.13 -10.11
N TYR A 152 -8.08 28.44 -10.91
CA TYR A 152 -7.08 27.50 -10.40
C TYR A 152 -5.75 27.63 -11.13
N GLU A 153 -4.72 27.05 -10.53
CA GLU A 153 -3.39 26.96 -11.10
C GLU A 153 -2.78 25.57 -10.86
N PRO A 154 -1.95 25.07 -11.80
CA PRO A 154 -1.27 23.81 -11.61
C PRO A 154 -0.21 23.92 -10.51
N VAL A 155 -0.07 22.84 -9.75
CA VAL A 155 0.99 22.67 -8.75
C VAL A 155 1.92 21.58 -9.27
N SER A 156 3.12 21.99 -9.70
CA SER A 156 4.12 21.07 -10.24
C SER A 156 5.17 20.74 -9.19
N GLY A 157 5.66 19.50 -9.20
CA GLY A 157 6.88 19.16 -8.47
C GLY A 157 8.09 19.80 -9.12
N THR A 158 9.17 20.01 -8.36
CA THR A 158 10.48 20.36 -8.94
C THR A 158 10.84 19.29 -9.98
N ASN A 159 11.03 19.70 -11.24
CA ASN A 159 11.34 18.84 -12.40
C ASN A 159 10.26 17.85 -12.86
N SER A 160 9.00 17.99 -12.44
CA SER A 160 7.90 17.20 -13.03
C SER A 160 7.44 17.81 -14.37
N LEU A 161 7.40 17.00 -15.43
CA LEU A 161 6.84 17.40 -16.74
C LEU A 161 5.30 17.56 -16.67
N SER A 162 4.66 17.01 -15.65
CA SER A 162 3.21 17.10 -15.39
C SER A 162 2.90 17.74 -14.04
N ALA A 163 1.76 18.41 -13.94
CA ALA A 163 1.27 18.93 -12.67
C ALA A 163 0.92 17.76 -11.73
N LEU A 164 1.34 17.84 -10.46
CA LEU A 164 0.99 16.87 -9.41
C LEU A 164 -0.47 17.02 -8.99
N ALA A 165 -0.95 18.26 -9.00
CA ALA A 165 -2.28 18.66 -8.59
C ALA A 165 -2.65 20.01 -9.22
N ILE A 166 -3.87 20.46 -8.99
CA ILE A 166 -4.30 21.85 -9.18
C ILE A 166 -4.72 22.43 -7.83
N ARG A 167 -4.61 23.75 -7.68
CA ARG A 167 -5.08 24.46 -6.48
C ARG A 167 -5.90 25.68 -6.84
N SER A 168 -6.86 26.05 -5.99
CA SER A 168 -7.60 27.29 -6.19
C SER A 168 -6.69 28.52 -6.00
N LYS A 169 -6.88 29.54 -6.83
CA LYS A 169 -6.13 30.80 -6.73
C LYS A 169 -6.58 31.63 -5.53
N ARG A 170 -5.72 32.56 -5.12
CA ARG A 170 -5.96 33.47 -3.98
C ARG A 170 -7.24 34.31 -4.13
N SER A 171 -7.62 34.65 -5.36
CA SER A 171 -8.82 35.44 -5.67
C SER A 171 -10.13 34.67 -5.48
N THR A 172 -10.11 33.34 -5.49
CA THR A 172 -11.32 32.51 -5.58
C THR A 172 -11.26 31.31 -4.62
N PRO A 173 -11.46 31.52 -3.30
CA PRO A 173 -11.64 30.42 -2.37
C PRO A 173 -12.90 29.61 -2.71
N VAL A 174 -12.86 28.29 -2.47
CA VAL A 174 -14.03 27.43 -2.69
C VAL A 174 -15.05 27.54 -1.56
N LEU A 175 -14.65 28.01 -0.37
CA LEU A 175 -15.54 28.31 0.76
C LEU A 175 -15.21 29.69 1.35
N SER A 176 -16.24 30.44 1.75
CA SER A 176 -16.08 31.67 2.52
C SER A 176 -15.84 31.41 4.01
N GLY A 177 -15.45 32.44 4.77
CA GLY A 177 -15.26 32.34 6.21
C GLY A 177 -16.53 31.91 6.97
N ASP A 178 -17.69 32.44 6.58
CA ASP A 178 -18.97 32.09 7.22
C ASP A 178 -19.38 30.64 6.89
N GLU A 179 -19.13 30.22 5.65
CA GLU A 179 -19.38 28.85 5.18
C GLU A 179 -18.51 27.83 5.93
N ILE A 180 -17.23 28.15 6.13
CA ILE A 180 -16.30 27.34 6.95
C ILE A 180 -16.82 27.24 8.39
N GLN A 181 -17.25 28.36 9.00
CA GLN A 181 -17.76 28.34 10.36
C GLN A 181 -19.03 27.49 10.48
N LEU A 182 -19.94 27.56 9.51
CA LEU A 182 -21.15 26.73 9.50
C LEU A 182 -20.79 25.24 9.45
N LEU A 183 -19.88 24.84 8.55
CA LEU A 183 -19.38 23.46 8.45
C LEU A 183 -18.71 22.99 9.74
N ARG A 184 -17.81 23.79 10.32
CA ARG A 184 -17.09 23.43 11.55
C ARG A 184 -18.04 23.29 12.74
N ARG A 185 -19.00 24.20 12.91
CA ARG A 185 -20.02 24.10 13.98
C ARG A 185 -20.92 22.89 13.81
N ALA A 186 -21.35 22.58 12.59
CA ALA A 186 -22.15 21.38 12.32
C ALA A 186 -21.37 20.09 12.63
N SER A 187 -20.08 20.05 12.24
CA SER A 187 -19.17 18.94 12.54
C SER A 187 -18.98 18.76 14.04
N GLU A 188 -18.75 19.85 14.76
CA GLU A 188 -18.61 19.86 16.22
C GLU A 188 -19.88 19.34 16.91
N SER A 189 -21.05 19.80 16.47
CA SER A 189 -22.33 19.31 16.98
C SER A 189 -22.53 17.83 16.69
N TYR A 190 -22.11 17.36 15.52
CA TYR A 190 -22.18 15.94 15.16
C TYR A 190 -21.26 15.10 16.05
N TRP A 191 -20.01 15.51 16.25
CA TRP A 191 -19.06 14.78 17.10
C TRP A 191 -19.47 14.75 18.58
N ASN A 192 -20.12 15.81 19.07
CA ASN A 192 -20.60 15.91 20.45
C ASN A 192 -22.00 15.33 20.70
N ARG A 193 -22.61 14.67 19.71
CA ARG A 193 -23.96 14.11 19.86
C ARG A 193 -24.00 13.00 20.92
N GLU A 194 -25.09 12.94 21.67
CA GLU A 194 -25.37 11.78 22.53
C GLU A 194 -25.71 10.57 21.65
N LEU A 195 -24.89 9.52 21.73
CA LEU A 195 -25.16 8.23 21.09
C LEU A 195 -26.25 7.51 21.89
N LYS A 196 -27.41 7.28 21.27
CA LYS A 196 -28.56 6.65 21.95
C LYS A 196 -28.49 5.13 21.76
N GLY A 197 -27.66 4.47 22.55
CA GLY A 197 -27.71 3.02 22.74
C GLY A 197 -26.35 2.33 22.94
N GLU A 198 -26.33 1.22 23.67
CA GLU A 198 -25.14 0.39 23.96
C GLU A 198 -24.47 -0.21 22.69
N ASN A 199 -25.12 -0.11 21.52
CA ASN A 199 -24.65 -0.64 20.24
C ASN A 199 -24.20 0.41 19.22
N GLU A 200 -24.34 1.72 19.51
CA GLU A 200 -23.72 2.77 18.70
C GLU A 200 -22.28 2.94 19.16
N ILE A 201 -21.38 2.12 18.59
CA ILE A 201 -19.94 2.33 18.75
C ILE A 201 -19.64 3.72 18.19
N PRO A 202 -18.98 4.64 18.92
CA PRO A 202 -18.57 5.93 18.36
C PRO A 202 -17.86 5.64 17.04
N ASN A 203 -18.34 6.22 15.94
CA ASN A 203 -17.86 5.95 14.58
C ASN A 203 -16.33 6.07 14.59
N GLY A 204 -15.65 4.92 14.69
CA GLY A 204 -14.22 4.88 14.82
C GLY A 204 -13.64 5.41 13.52
N SER A 205 -12.94 6.54 13.60
CA SER A 205 -12.29 7.15 12.44
C SER A 205 -11.38 6.13 11.76
N ARG A 206 -11.50 6.02 10.42
CA ARG A 206 -10.65 5.15 9.60
C ARG A 206 -9.32 5.83 9.24
N PHE A 207 -9.28 7.16 9.25
CA PHE A 207 -8.15 7.94 8.73
C PHE A 207 -7.32 8.68 9.79
N THR A 208 -7.78 8.79 11.04
CA THR A 208 -7.09 9.56 12.10
C THR A 208 -6.40 8.71 13.18
N TYR A 209 -6.24 7.41 12.93
CA TYR A 209 -5.62 6.46 13.88
C TYR A 209 -6.29 6.41 15.27
N GLN A 210 -7.53 6.91 15.38
CA GLN A 210 -8.35 6.90 16.61
C GLN A 210 -7.61 7.45 17.85
N ARG A 211 -6.78 8.49 17.67
CA ARG A 211 -6.11 9.15 18.78
C ARG A 211 -7.06 10.09 19.50
N ARG A 212 -6.80 10.32 20.79
CA ARG A 212 -7.56 11.28 21.59
C ARG A 212 -7.57 12.65 20.92
N GLY A 213 -8.75 13.28 20.87
CA GLY A 213 -8.96 14.59 20.25
C GLY A 213 -9.11 14.58 18.73
N ASN A 214 -8.73 13.50 18.03
CA ASN A 214 -9.01 13.38 16.60
C ASN A 214 -10.48 13.04 16.37
N SER A 215 -11.04 13.52 15.26
CA SER A 215 -12.44 13.26 14.91
C SER A 215 -12.63 13.16 13.40
N GLU A 216 -13.60 12.37 12.98
CA GLU A 216 -13.93 12.13 11.57
C GLU A 216 -15.43 11.95 11.43
N ALA A 217 -16.01 12.44 10.34
CA ALA A 217 -17.40 12.17 9.98
C ALA A 217 -17.58 12.22 8.47
N HIS A 218 -18.46 11.38 7.93
CA HIS A 218 -18.91 11.52 6.55
C HIS A 218 -19.74 12.80 6.41
N LEU A 219 -19.50 13.59 5.35
CA LEU A 219 -20.23 14.84 5.14
C LEU A 219 -21.74 14.60 5.04
N SER A 220 -22.15 13.50 4.38
CA SER A 220 -23.56 13.09 4.27
C SER A 220 -24.22 12.93 5.63
N ASP A 221 -23.51 12.33 6.59
CA ASP A 221 -24.01 12.06 7.94
C ASP A 221 -24.14 13.34 8.75
N VAL A 222 -23.18 14.26 8.61
CA VAL A 222 -23.22 15.59 9.25
C VAL A 222 -24.39 16.41 8.71
N VAL A 223 -24.59 16.40 7.38
CA VAL A 223 -25.74 17.07 6.73
C VAL A 223 -27.06 16.46 7.20
N GLN A 224 -27.16 15.13 7.22
CA GLN A 224 -28.37 14.44 7.66
C GLN A 224 -28.69 14.73 9.13
N TYR A 225 -27.69 14.69 10.00
CA TYR A 225 -27.85 14.99 11.42
C TYR A 225 -28.29 16.44 11.65
N ALA A 226 -27.66 17.41 10.98
CA ALA A 226 -28.05 18.81 11.09
C ALA A 226 -29.51 19.03 10.67
N HIS A 227 -29.93 18.39 9.58
CA HIS A 227 -31.32 18.42 9.13
C HIS A 227 -32.30 17.82 10.17
N GLN A 228 -31.93 16.72 10.84
CA GLN A 228 -32.75 16.10 11.88
C GLN A 228 -32.87 16.95 13.16
N CYS A 229 -31.83 17.69 13.51
CA CYS A 229 -31.80 18.55 14.70
C CYS A 229 -32.55 19.88 14.53
N ASN A 230 -33.31 20.06 13.44
CA ASN A 230 -33.93 21.33 13.04
C ASN A 230 -32.93 22.50 12.96
N ALA A 231 -31.64 22.22 12.73
CA ALA A 231 -30.75 23.27 12.24
C ALA A 231 -31.25 23.64 10.85
N ASN A 232 -31.46 24.94 10.59
CA ASN A 232 -31.98 25.45 9.32
C ASN A 232 -31.36 24.72 8.12
N ASN A 233 -32.10 24.63 7.01
CA ASN A 233 -31.68 24.02 5.74
C ASN A 233 -30.41 24.67 5.11
N GLU A 234 -29.79 25.63 5.80
CA GLU A 234 -28.56 26.33 5.46
C GLU A 234 -27.40 25.39 5.14
N LEU A 235 -27.16 24.35 5.95
CA LEU A 235 -26.04 23.43 5.71
C LEU A 235 -26.26 22.59 4.43
N THR A 236 -27.46 22.06 4.24
CA THR A 236 -27.83 21.33 3.02
C THR A 236 -27.69 22.23 1.78
N LEU A 237 -28.19 23.47 1.84
CA LEU A 237 -28.07 24.43 0.76
C LEU A 237 -26.60 24.80 0.49
N LEU A 238 -25.79 24.97 1.53
CA LEU A 238 -24.35 25.22 1.43
C LEU A 238 -23.65 24.07 0.71
N VAL A 239 -23.87 22.83 1.12
CA VAL A 239 -23.22 21.65 0.52
C VAL A 239 -23.68 21.45 -0.93
N ARG A 240 -24.97 21.62 -1.22
CA ARG A 240 -25.49 21.58 -2.59
C ARG A 240 -24.84 22.66 -3.46
N ASN A 241 -24.76 23.89 -2.97
CA ASN A 241 -24.13 25.00 -3.69
C ASN A 241 -22.61 24.80 -3.88
N LEU A 242 -21.91 24.27 -2.86
CA LEU A 242 -20.49 23.90 -2.96
C LEU A 242 -20.27 22.88 -4.09
N LEU A 243 -21.05 21.80 -4.13
CA LEU A 243 -20.87 20.74 -5.11
C LEU A 243 -21.28 21.20 -6.51
N LEU A 244 -22.52 21.67 -6.68
CA LEU A 244 -23.10 21.97 -8.00
C LEU A 244 -22.49 23.20 -8.68
N ASN A 245 -22.15 24.25 -7.92
CA ASN A 245 -21.74 25.53 -8.51
C ASN A 245 -20.25 25.82 -8.40
N ARG A 246 -19.48 25.03 -7.64
CA ARG A 246 -18.04 25.27 -7.42
C ARG A 246 -17.19 24.04 -7.72
N ILE A 247 -17.44 22.92 -7.05
CA ILE A 247 -16.58 21.74 -7.16
C ILE A 247 -16.78 20.99 -8.48
N TYR A 248 -18.00 20.59 -8.85
CA TYR A 248 -18.22 19.84 -10.10
C TYR A 248 -17.80 20.62 -11.35
N PRO A 249 -18.15 21.92 -11.52
CA PRO A 249 -17.72 22.68 -12.69
C PRO A 249 -16.19 22.77 -12.77
N TRP A 250 -15.53 23.02 -11.64
CA TRP A 250 -14.08 23.10 -11.56
C TRP A 250 -13.40 21.77 -11.94
N ILE A 251 -13.85 20.65 -11.37
CA ILE A 251 -13.27 19.33 -11.65
C ILE A 251 -13.61 18.86 -13.06
N ARG A 252 -14.80 19.18 -13.58
CA ARG A 252 -15.14 18.89 -14.97
C ARG A 252 -14.19 19.59 -15.91
N GLU A 253 -14.03 20.90 -15.75
CA GLU A 253 -13.16 21.71 -16.59
C GLU A 253 -11.71 21.22 -16.52
N ALA A 254 -11.18 21.02 -15.31
CA ALA A 254 -9.77 20.73 -15.12
C ALA A 254 -9.39 19.27 -15.38
N TYR A 255 -10.31 18.31 -15.20
CA TYR A 255 -10.01 16.88 -15.29
C TYR A 255 -10.91 16.14 -16.27
N LEU A 256 -12.22 16.14 -16.06
CA LEU A 256 -13.13 15.26 -16.82
C LEU A 256 -13.18 15.61 -18.32
N SER A 257 -13.06 16.89 -18.67
CA SER A 257 -13.01 17.40 -20.05
C SER A 257 -11.81 16.85 -20.84
N GLN A 258 -10.73 16.48 -20.16
CA GLN A 258 -9.52 15.93 -20.76
C GLN A 258 -9.62 14.43 -21.02
N VAL A 259 -10.66 13.78 -20.48
CA VAL A 259 -10.84 12.34 -20.58
C VAL A 259 -11.74 12.01 -21.77
N LYS A 260 -11.36 10.98 -22.52
CA LYS A 260 -12.17 10.48 -23.63
C LYS A 260 -13.58 10.13 -23.16
N ASN A 261 -14.58 10.67 -23.84
CA ASN A 261 -16.02 10.55 -23.51
C ASN A 261 -16.44 11.21 -22.18
N GLY A 262 -15.63 12.11 -21.61
CA GLY A 262 -15.99 12.83 -20.37
C GLY A 262 -17.24 13.70 -20.45
N ASP A 263 -17.63 14.15 -21.65
CA ASP A 263 -18.85 14.93 -21.89
C ASP A 263 -20.14 14.11 -21.74
N GLU A 264 -20.04 12.79 -21.90
CA GLU A 264 -21.11 11.80 -21.73
C GLU A 264 -21.23 11.34 -20.27
N MET A 265 -20.30 11.75 -19.40
CA MET A 265 -20.28 11.37 -17.99
C MET A 265 -20.81 12.48 -17.09
N GLU A 266 -21.22 12.11 -15.89
CA GLU A 266 -21.55 13.00 -14.78
C GLU A 266 -20.74 12.65 -13.53
N LEU A 267 -20.38 13.67 -12.76
CA LEU A 267 -19.68 13.55 -11.49
C LEU A 267 -20.65 13.30 -10.33
N TYR A 268 -20.19 12.52 -9.36
CA TYR A 268 -20.87 12.32 -8.09
C TYR A 268 -19.86 12.15 -6.95
N VAL A 269 -20.30 12.40 -5.72
CA VAL A 269 -19.47 12.14 -4.53
C VAL A 269 -19.46 10.64 -4.25
N TYR A 270 -18.28 10.03 -4.39
CA TYR A 270 -18.03 8.63 -3.99
C TYR A 270 -17.99 8.52 -2.47
N ASP A 271 -17.21 9.39 -1.83
CA ASP A 271 -17.15 9.53 -0.37
C ASP A 271 -16.67 10.96 -0.02
N SER A 272 -16.94 11.44 1.19
CA SER A 272 -16.48 12.74 1.66
C SER A 272 -16.38 12.78 3.18
N LEU A 273 -15.30 13.37 3.69
CA LEU A 273 -14.92 13.30 5.09
C LEU A 273 -14.57 14.68 5.64
N LEU A 274 -15.17 15.01 6.77
CA LEU A 274 -14.71 16.07 7.66
C LEU A 274 -13.74 15.45 8.65
N ILE A 275 -12.50 15.96 8.69
CA ILE A 275 -11.42 15.38 9.49
C ILE A 275 -10.81 16.46 10.39
N ARG A 276 -10.71 16.15 11.68
CA ARG A 276 -9.95 16.91 12.67
C ARG A 276 -8.73 16.11 13.12
N TYR A 277 -7.56 16.70 12.94
CA TYR A 277 -6.32 16.28 13.58
C TYR A 277 -6.02 17.21 14.77
N ASN A 278 -6.20 16.74 16.00
CA ASN A 278 -5.87 17.47 17.22
C ASN A 278 -4.57 16.91 17.81
N ALA A 279 -3.44 17.39 17.28
CA ALA A 279 -2.13 16.92 17.69
C ALA A 279 -1.81 17.30 19.14
N THR A 280 -2.33 18.44 19.63
CA THR A 280 -2.16 18.87 21.02
C THR A 280 -2.74 17.86 22.00
N GLU A 281 -4.00 17.47 21.83
CA GLU A 281 -4.61 16.46 22.71
C GLU A 281 -4.03 15.06 22.50
N ALA A 282 -3.72 14.69 21.25
CA ALA A 282 -3.13 13.40 20.94
C ALA A 282 -1.76 13.20 21.61
N ASN A 283 -0.97 14.28 21.74
CA ASN A 283 0.34 14.24 22.39
C ASN A 283 0.26 14.33 23.92
N ALA A 284 -0.77 14.96 24.50
CA ALA A 284 -0.92 15.10 25.95
C ALA A 284 -1.02 13.74 26.69
N ASP A 285 -1.62 12.72 26.07
CA ASP A 285 -1.69 11.35 26.63
C ASP A 285 -0.34 10.61 26.62
N PHE A 286 0.59 11.03 25.76
CA PHE A 286 1.94 10.46 25.70
C PHE A 286 2.81 10.93 26.88
N ASP A 287 2.68 12.19 27.26
CA ASP A 287 3.45 12.79 28.37
C ASP A 287 3.00 12.26 29.74
N LEU A 288 1.71 11.95 29.92
CA LEU A 288 1.17 11.45 31.19
C LEU A 288 1.57 9.98 31.50
N ASN A 289 1.87 9.19 30.48
CA ASN A 289 2.22 7.78 30.63
C ASN A 289 3.74 7.50 30.56
N ASN A 290 4.58 8.53 30.33
CA ASN A 290 6.03 8.36 30.21
C ASN A 290 6.83 9.53 30.83
N HIS A 291 7.52 9.27 31.94
CA HIS A 291 8.35 10.22 32.69
C HIS A 291 9.67 10.66 32.00
N ASN A 292 9.72 10.91 30.69
CA ASN A 292 10.95 11.46 30.09
C ASN A 292 10.70 12.34 28.85
N PRO A 293 10.72 13.69 29.00
CA PRO A 293 10.36 14.64 27.94
C PRO A 293 11.44 14.85 26.85
N GLU A 294 12.64 14.30 27.00
CA GLU A 294 13.77 14.62 26.10
C GLU A 294 13.94 13.70 24.86
N ASN A 295 13.08 12.72 24.63
CA ASN A 295 13.35 11.67 23.61
C ASN A 295 12.22 11.32 22.63
N TYR A 296 11.14 12.12 22.51
CA TYR A 296 10.11 11.87 21.51
C TYR A 296 9.81 13.13 20.71
N GLY A 297 10.24 13.15 19.44
CA GLY A 297 9.61 14.02 18.45
C GLY A 297 8.12 13.69 18.43
N GLY A 298 7.25 14.70 18.51
CA GLY A 298 5.81 14.52 18.60
C GLY A 298 5.32 13.52 17.57
N ILE A 299 4.53 12.53 17.98
CA ILE A 299 3.99 11.56 17.03
C ILE A 299 2.89 12.30 16.28
N GLY A 300 3.24 12.95 15.17
CA GLY A 300 2.21 13.63 14.40
C GLY A 300 1.25 12.63 13.75
N ALA A 301 0.02 13.04 13.50
CA ALA A 301 -1.00 12.21 12.86
C ALA A 301 -0.83 12.26 11.33
N GLY A 302 0.16 11.53 10.81
CA GLY A 302 0.39 11.36 9.36
C GLY A 302 -0.24 10.08 8.84
N GLN A 303 -0.55 10.03 7.55
CA GLN A 303 -1.08 8.86 6.85
C GLN A 303 0.04 8.15 6.06
N PRO A 304 -0.12 6.85 5.72
CA PRO A 304 0.84 6.18 4.87
C PRO A 304 0.63 6.60 3.42
N LEU A 305 1.62 6.31 2.56
CA LEU A 305 1.46 6.49 1.11
C LEU A 305 0.39 5.57 0.55
N HIS A 306 -0.64 6.14 -0.06
CA HIS A 306 -1.79 5.44 -0.63
C HIS A 306 -2.26 6.09 -1.93
N ARG A 307 -3.23 5.45 -2.57
CA ARG A 307 -4.05 6.00 -3.64
C ARG A 307 -5.48 6.00 -3.16
N ASP A 308 -6.25 7.00 -3.56
CA ASP A 308 -7.66 7.08 -3.20
C ASP A 308 -8.50 6.20 -4.12
N LEU A 309 -9.72 5.92 -3.65
CA LEU A 309 -10.77 5.38 -4.51
C LEU A 309 -11.53 6.55 -5.14
N GLY A 310 -11.98 6.35 -6.38
CA GLY A 310 -12.64 7.38 -7.18
C GLY A 310 -11.78 7.87 -8.36
N PHE A 311 -12.17 9.02 -8.90
CA PHE A 311 -11.56 9.68 -10.05
C PHE A 311 -10.67 10.85 -9.62
N VAL A 312 -11.19 11.77 -8.81
CA VAL A 312 -10.48 12.97 -8.33
C VAL A 312 -10.75 13.17 -6.84
N SER A 313 -9.69 13.51 -6.10
CA SER A 313 -9.76 13.86 -4.68
C SER A 313 -9.60 15.37 -4.53
N VAL A 314 -10.46 16.00 -3.73
CA VAL A 314 -10.43 17.44 -3.42
C VAL A 314 -10.23 17.62 -1.92
N ASN A 315 -9.17 18.29 -1.51
CA ASN A 315 -8.83 18.57 -0.12
C ASN A 315 -8.92 20.06 0.18
N ILE A 316 -9.87 20.44 1.04
CA ILE A 316 -10.21 21.81 1.41
C ILE A 316 -9.72 22.09 2.83
N MET A 317 -8.95 23.16 3.01
CA MET A 317 -8.46 23.59 4.32
C MET A 317 -9.54 24.38 5.05
N LEU A 318 -9.87 24.02 6.30
CA LEU A 318 -10.96 24.66 7.05
C LEU A 318 -10.50 25.61 8.15
N ASN A 319 -9.20 25.70 8.44
CA ASN A 319 -8.70 26.57 9.50
C ASN A 319 -7.27 27.07 9.19
N SER A 320 -6.81 28.10 9.92
CA SER A 320 -5.56 28.81 9.62
C SER A 320 -4.35 27.91 9.86
N GLN A 321 -3.27 28.11 9.08
CA GLN A 321 -1.97 27.48 9.35
C GLN A 321 -1.40 27.92 10.70
N GLU A 322 -1.84 29.04 11.26
CA GLU A 322 -1.44 29.51 12.59
C GLU A 322 -2.01 28.64 13.71
N GLU A 323 -3.04 27.82 13.43
CA GLU A 323 -3.68 26.94 14.41
C GLU A 323 -2.99 25.57 14.53
N PHE A 324 -2.00 25.24 13.67
CA PHE A 324 -1.30 23.96 13.69
C PHE A 324 0.11 23.99 13.07
N GLU A 325 0.94 23.02 13.45
CA GLU A 325 2.28 22.81 12.87
C GLU A 325 2.35 21.53 12.04
N GLY A 326 3.12 21.55 10.95
CA GLY A 326 3.19 20.43 10.00
C GLY A 326 1.96 20.34 9.09
N GLY A 327 1.55 19.13 8.72
CA GLY A 327 0.39 18.89 7.87
C GLY A 327 0.64 19.10 6.37
N GLY A 328 -0.38 18.80 5.57
CA GLY A 328 -0.36 18.94 4.11
C GLY A 328 -0.59 17.62 3.39
N THR A 329 -0.49 17.65 2.07
CA THR A 329 -0.58 16.51 1.15
C THR A 329 0.75 16.36 0.45
N PHE A 330 1.40 15.23 0.65
CA PHE A 330 2.65 14.89 0.00
C PHE A 330 2.41 13.91 -1.15
N PHE A 331 2.91 14.22 -2.34
CA PHE A 331 2.88 13.31 -3.48
C PHE A 331 4.23 12.62 -3.62
N GLU A 332 4.22 11.30 -3.86
CA GLU A 332 5.45 10.52 -3.97
C GLU A 332 6.39 11.04 -5.07
N ASP A 333 5.83 11.52 -6.18
CA ASP A 333 6.59 12.07 -7.31
C ASP A 333 7.37 13.35 -6.97
N GLN A 334 7.10 13.98 -5.83
CA GLN A 334 7.95 15.07 -5.31
C GLN A 334 9.38 14.59 -4.99
N LEU A 335 9.61 13.27 -4.91
CA LEU A 335 10.93 12.67 -4.70
C LEU A 335 11.73 12.47 -5.97
N LEU A 336 11.17 12.71 -7.18
CA LEU A 336 11.91 12.51 -8.44
C LEU A 336 13.27 13.24 -8.48
N PRO A 337 13.39 14.49 -8.01
CA PRO A 337 14.69 15.18 -7.94
C PRO A 337 15.72 14.50 -7.06
N LEU A 338 15.29 13.80 -6.00
CA LEU A 338 16.19 13.06 -5.10
C LEU A 338 16.89 11.89 -5.80
N LEU A 339 16.31 11.43 -6.92
CA LEU A 339 16.75 10.25 -7.66
C LEU A 339 17.50 10.60 -8.95
N SER A 340 17.48 11.86 -9.36
CA SER A 340 18.19 12.36 -10.54
C SER A 340 19.65 12.62 -10.18
N SER A 341 20.59 11.95 -10.87
CA SER A 341 22.03 12.07 -10.63
C SER A 341 22.64 13.38 -11.13
N GLU A 342 21.90 14.19 -11.89
CA GLU A 342 22.45 15.31 -12.67
C GLU A 342 22.51 16.63 -11.91
N HIS A 343 21.82 16.77 -10.77
CA HIS A 343 21.84 17.99 -9.96
C HIS A 343 21.86 17.70 -8.47
N GLN A 344 22.61 18.49 -7.68
CA GLN A 344 22.41 18.55 -6.23
C GLN A 344 20.98 19.00 -5.98
N CYS A 345 20.10 18.05 -5.63
CA CYS A 345 18.74 18.33 -5.24
C CYS A 345 18.78 19.18 -3.97
N ASP A 346 18.16 20.35 -4.00
CA ASP A 346 17.83 21.07 -2.77
C ASP A 346 16.74 20.28 -2.04
N GLU A 347 17.16 19.37 -1.14
CA GLU A 347 16.24 18.57 -0.34
C GLU A 347 15.24 19.42 0.45
N THR A 348 15.52 20.70 0.69
CA THR A 348 14.63 21.59 1.43
C THR A 348 13.40 22.00 0.62
N SER A 349 13.46 21.93 -0.72
CA SER A 349 12.34 22.26 -1.61
C SER A 349 11.24 21.19 -1.63
N ILE A 350 11.52 19.97 -1.16
CA ILE A 350 10.55 18.88 -1.10
C ILE A 350 9.76 19.01 0.20
N GLN A 351 8.54 19.55 0.11
CA GLN A 351 7.65 19.77 1.25
C GLN A 351 6.21 19.34 0.93
N PRO A 352 5.43 18.86 1.92
CA PRO A 352 4.00 18.60 1.72
C PRO A 352 3.27 19.86 1.22
N LEU A 353 2.42 19.69 0.22
CA LEU A 353 1.63 20.75 -0.39
C LEU A 353 0.41 21.08 0.47
N LYS A 354 0.03 22.35 0.52
CA LYS A 354 -1.14 22.82 1.27
C LYS A 354 -1.98 23.74 0.40
N PRO A 355 -3.31 23.75 0.57
CA PRO A 355 -4.10 24.87 0.09
C PRO A 355 -3.52 26.18 0.62
N ILE A 356 -3.64 27.26 -0.16
CA ILE A 356 -3.00 28.55 0.15
C ILE A 356 -3.57 29.25 1.39
N GLY A 357 -4.68 28.77 1.93
CA GLY A 357 -5.30 29.24 3.15
C GLY A 357 -6.67 28.59 3.41
N PRO A 358 -7.35 28.99 4.49
CA PRO A 358 -8.71 28.52 4.79
C PRO A 358 -9.67 28.77 3.63
N GLY A 359 -10.52 27.80 3.33
CA GLY A 359 -11.48 27.83 2.23
C GLY A 359 -10.89 27.60 0.85
N HIS A 360 -9.57 27.46 0.72
CA HIS A 360 -8.94 27.03 -0.52
C HIS A 360 -8.78 25.51 -0.58
N ALA A 361 -8.59 25.01 -1.79
CA ALA A 361 -8.52 23.57 -2.04
C ALA A 361 -7.34 23.19 -2.94
N ILE A 362 -6.89 21.94 -2.78
CA ILE A 362 -6.05 21.21 -3.74
C ILE A 362 -6.88 20.06 -4.30
N ALA A 363 -6.84 19.85 -5.61
CA ALA A 363 -7.44 18.69 -6.26
C ALA A 363 -6.41 17.91 -7.06
N HIS A 364 -6.44 16.58 -7.01
CA HIS A 364 -5.56 15.68 -7.75
C HIS A 364 -6.30 14.43 -8.20
N PHE A 365 -5.78 13.74 -9.22
CA PHE A 365 -6.30 12.43 -9.57
C PHE A 365 -6.17 11.47 -8.38
N SER A 366 -7.21 10.66 -8.14
CA SER A 366 -7.22 9.69 -7.05
C SER A 366 -6.20 8.56 -7.24
N ASN A 367 -5.77 8.32 -8.49
CA ASN A 367 -4.71 7.35 -8.80
C ASN A 367 -3.29 7.87 -8.49
N SER A 368 -3.12 9.15 -8.14
CA SER A 368 -1.84 9.70 -7.71
C SER A 368 -1.47 9.17 -6.32
N ARG A 369 -0.25 8.65 -6.18
CA ARG A 369 0.22 8.12 -4.90
C ARG A 369 0.65 9.27 -3.99
N HIS A 370 -0.01 9.39 -2.84
CA HIS A 370 0.14 10.52 -1.94
C HIS A 370 -0.09 10.11 -0.48
N ALA A 371 0.14 11.04 0.44
CA ALA A 371 -0.12 10.87 1.86
C ALA A 371 -0.46 12.21 2.54
N GLY A 372 -1.31 12.16 3.57
CA GLY A 372 -1.44 13.25 4.52
C GLY A 372 -0.20 13.34 5.42
N ALA A 373 0.55 14.43 5.33
CA ALA A 373 1.70 14.66 6.21
C ALA A 373 1.26 14.93 7.64
N ALA A 374 2.08 14.50 8.58
CA ALA A 374 1.81 14.57 10.01
C ALA A 374 1.60 16.01 10.50
N THR A 375 0.53 16.20 11.28
CA THR A 375 0.31 17.42 12.08
C THR A 375 0.96 17.19 13.45
N TYR A 376 1.90 18.05 13.84
CA TYR A 376 2.75 17.86 15.03
C TYR A 376 2.25 18.60 16.27
N ALA A 377 1.57 19.73 16.07
CA ALA A 377 0.99 20.53 17.14
C ALA A 377 -0.28 21.23 16.65
N GLY A 378 -1.17 21.61 17.58
CA GLY A 378 -2.39 22.35 17.28
C GLY A 378 -3.52 21.48 16.70
N VAL A 379 -4.48 22.15 16.07
CA VAL A 379 -5.69 21.53 15.50
C VAL A 379 -5.76 21.85 14.02
N ARG A 380 -5.88 20.83 13.17
CA ARG A 380 -6.05 20.95 11.72
C ARG A 380 -7.39 20.33 11.31
N ASP A 381 -8.27 21.16 10.77
CA ASP A 381 -9.57 20.75 10.24
C ASP A 381 -9.52 20.79 8.70
N ILE A 382 -9.95 19.71 8.05
CA ILE A 382 -10.06 19.61 6.58
C ILE A 382 -11.39 18.98 6.15
N LEU A 383 -11.85 19.33 4.95
CA LEU A 383 -12.90 18.62 4.23
C LEU A 383 -12.26 17.95 3.00
N VAL A 384 -12.38 16.63 2.90
CA VAL A 384 -11.93 15.86 1.74
C VAL A 384 -13.15 15.34 0.99
N ILE A 385 -13.17 15.48 -0.32
CA ILE A 385 -14.25 15.01 -1.20
C ILE A 385 -13.63 14.13 -2.27
N PHE A 386 -14.04 12.87 -2.32
CA PHE A 386 -13.67 11.90 -3.35
C PHE A 386 -14.78 11.85 -4.39
N LEU A 387 -14.46 12.26 -5.61
CA LEU A 387 -15.39 12.29 -6.73
C LEU A 387 -15.18 11.08 -7.62
N ALA A 388 -16.26 10.49 -8.09
CA ALA A 388 -16.27 9.49 -9.15
C ALA A 388 -17.10 9.97 -10.33
N ALA A 389 -17.07 9.22 -11.44
CA ALA A 389 -17.81 9.53 -12.66
C ALA A 389 -18.62 8.32 -13.09
N THR A 390 -19.81 8.57 -13.65
CA THR A 390 -20.68 7.55 -14.26
C THR A 390 -21.22 8.07 -15.58
N GLU A 391 -21.61 7.18 -16.49
CA GLU A 391 -22.34 7.58 -17.70
C GLU A 391 -23.64 8.31 -17.31
N ASN A 392 -23.88 9.44 -17.97
CA ASN A 392 -25.10 10.21 -17.78
C ASN A 392 -26.21 9.63 -18.67
N THR A 393 -27.12 8.87 -18.06
CA THR A 393 -28.20 8.16 -18.77
C THR A 393 -29.19 9.11 -19.47
N SER A 394 -29.24 10.39 -19.09
CA SER A 394 -30.07 11.39 -19.79
C SER A 394 -29.50 11.81 -21.14
N LYS A 395 -28.18 11.65 -21.35
CA LYS A 395 -27.49 12.00 -22.59
C LYS A 395 -27.31 10.82 -23.55
N VAL A 396 -27.57 9.59 -23.11
CA VAL A 396 -27.39 8.36 -23.90
C VAL A 396 -28.76 7.73 -24.21
N PRO A 397 -29.29 7.88 -25.43
CA PRO A 397 -30.59 7.30 -25.82
C PRO A 397 -30.57 5.77 -25.71
N GLY A 398 -31.42 5.20 -24.85
CA GLY A 398 -31.59 3.74 -24.71
C GLY A 398 -30.84 3.08 -23.53
N ALA A 399 -30.12 3.85 -22.70
CA ALA A 399 -29.45 3.33 -21.51
C ALA A 399 -30.48 2.99 -20.39
N SER A 400 -30.87 1.73 -20.29
CA SER A 400 -31.78 1.22 -19.24
C SER A 400 -31.06 0.73 -17.97
N LYS A 401 -29.72 0.78 -17.97
CA LYS A 401 -28.86 0.40 -16.84
C LYS A 401 -27.81 1.49 -16.60
N PRO A 402 -27.33 1.68 -15.34
CA PRO A 402 -26.10 2.43 -15.09
C PRO A 402 -24.98 1.93 -16.02
N GLY A 403 -24.16 2.88 -16.49
CA GLY A 403 -23.11 2.63 -17.47
C GLY A 403 -22.05 1.66 -16.98
N LYS A 404 -21.26 1.11 -17.91
CA LYS A 404 -20.07 0.33 -17.55
C LYS A 404 -19.13 1.22 -16.73
N VAL A 405 -18.38 0.62 -15.80
CA VAL A 405 -17.40 1.40 -15.02
C VAL A 405 -16.42 2.09 -15.99
N PRO A 406 -16.00 3.34 -15.73
CA PRO A 406 -15.05 4.00 -16.59
C PRO A 406 -13.75 3.22 -16.75
N SER A 407 -13.16 3.25 -17.94
CA SER A 407 -11.99 2.44 -18.30
C SER A 407 -10.81 2.59 -17.33
N TRP A 408 -10.56 3.80 -16.83
CA TRP A 408 -9.49 4.11 -15.88
C TRP A 408 -9.73 3.55 -14.47
N GLU A 409 -10.99 3.37 -14.09
CA GLU A 409 -11.38 2.91 -12.76
C GLU A 409 -11.30 1.37 -12.64
N TYR A 410 -11.41 0.64 -13.76
CA TYR A 410 -11.16 -0.81 -13.77
C TYR A 410 -9.81 -1.18 -13.17
N ASN A 411 -8.73 -0.49 -13.55
CA ASN A 411 -7.39 -0.79 -13.03
C ASN A 411 -7.34 -0.71 -11.50
N ALA A 412 -7.88 0.37 -10.91
CA ALA A 412 -7.86 0.58 -9.47
C ALA A 412 -8.67 -0.49 -8.73
N ARG A 413 -9.87 -0.81 -9.22
CA ARG A 413 -10.78 -1.78 -8.59
C ARG A 413 -10.25 -3.21 -8.69
N ILE A 414 -9.75 -3.63 -9.86
CA ILE A 414 -9.17 -4.97 -10.03
C ILE A 414 -7.99 -5.18 -9.07
N LYS A 415 -7.11 -4.18 -8.93
CA LYS A 415 -6.00 -4.24 -7.96
C LYS A 415 -6.47 -4.27 -6.51
N ALA A 416 -7.53 -3.54 -6.16
CA ALA A 416 -8.09 -3.57 -4.81
C ALA A 416 -8.59 -4.98 -4.46
N ASN A 417 -9.35 -5.61 -5.37
CA ASN A 417 -9.91 -6.95 -5.16
C ASN A 417 -8.82 -8.03 -5.05
N ALA A 418 -7.71 -7.87 -5.79
CA ALA A 418 -6.57 -8.79 -5.74
C ALA A 418 -5.78 -8.77 -4.41
N ARG A 419 -5.95 -7.71 -3.60
CA ARG A 419 -5.26 -7.60 -2.29
C ARG A 419 -5.93 -8.43 -1.20
N THR A 420 -7.19 -8.82 -1.39
CA THR A 420 -7.95 -9.61 -0.42
C THR A 420 -7.91 -11.10 -0.74
N HIS A 421 -8.05 -11.92 0.29
CA HIS A 421 -8.26 -13.35 0.11
C HIS A 421 -9.55 -13.57 -0.69
N CYS A 422 -9.47 -14.37 -1.76
CA CYS A 422 -10.62 -14.69 -2.60
C CYS A 422 -11.33 -15.88 -1.97
N SER A 423 -12.52 -15.64 -1.42
CA SER A 423 -13.33 -16.69 -0.76
C SER A 423 -13.75 -17.82 -1.70
N GLU A 424 -13.63 -17.64 -3.01
CA GLU A 424 -13.94 -18.63 -4.03
C GLU A 424 -12.73 -19.52 -4.38
N CYS A 425 -11.52 -19.19 -3.91
CA CYS A 425 -10.34 -20.01 -4.15
C CYS A 425 -10.29 -21.18 -3.17
N SER A 426 -10.11 -22.40 -3.69
CA SER A 426 -10.16 -23.62 -2.89
C SER A 426 -8.84 -23.96 -2.19
N CYS A 427 -7.73 -23.51 -2.75
CA CYS A 427 -6.38 -23.79 -2.26
C CYS A 427 -5.44 -22.59 -2.43
N THR A 428 -4.23 -22.70 -1.84
CA THR A 428 -3.20 -21.65 -1.92
C THR A 428 -2.76 -21.37 -3.36
N GLU A 429 -2.65 -22.40 -4.19
CA GLU A 429 -2.25 -22.25 -5.58
C GLU A 429 -3.29 -21.44 -6.37
N ASP A 430 -4.58 -21.79 -6.26
CA ASP A 430 -5.68 -21.05 -6.87
C ASP A 430 -5.69 -19.57 -6.45
N GLN A 431 -5.41 -19.30 -5.17
CA GLN A 431 -5.34 -17.94 -4.64
C GLN A 431 -4.19 -17.14 -5.27
N LEU A 432 -3.03 -17.76 -5.47
CA LEU A 432 -1.86 -17.12 -6.09
C LEU A 432 -2.11 -16.85 -7.57
N ILE A 433 -2.64 -17.82 -8.30
CA ILE A 433 -3.01 -17.65 -9.71
C ILE A 433 -4.09 -16.58 -9.87
N CYS A 434 -5.11 -16.60 -9.00
CA CYS A 434 -6.15 -15.56 -8.99
C CYS A 434 -5.54 -14.15 -8.86
N ARG A 435 -4.59 -13.97 -7.92
CA ARG A 435 -3.86 -12.69 -7.77
C ARG A 435 -3.07 -12.31 -9.02
N ILE A 436 -2.35 -13.26 -9.63
CA ILE A 436 -1.58 -13.03 -10.86
C ILE A 436 -2.52 -12.57 -11.98
N VAL A 437 -3.63 -13.27 -12.21
CA VAL A 437 -4.63 -12.94 -13.24
C VAL A 437 -5.21 -11.53 -13.02
N HIS A 438 -5.57 -11.18 -11.79
CA HIS A 438 -6.11 -9.84 -11.52
C HIS A 438 -5.08 -8.75 -11.82
N HIS A 439 -3.84 -8.87 -11.35
CA HIS A 439 -2.83 -7.84 -11.63
C HIS A 439 -2.46 -7.78 -13.12
N ARG A 440 -2.44 -8.92 -13.81
CA ARG A 440 -2.27 -9.00 -15.26
C ARG A 440 -3.37 -8.24 -16.02
N LEU A 441 -4.64 -8.41 -15.62
CA LEU A 441 -5.77 -7.68 -16.21
C LEU A 441 -5.80 -6.21 -15.83
N ALA A 442 -5.31 -5.84 -14.63
CA ALA A 442 -5.18 -4.44 -14.25
C ALA A 442 -4.16 -3.70 -15.14
N ILE A 443 -3.07 -4.36 -15.54
CA ILE A 443 -2.07 -3.82 -16.48
C ILE A 443 -2.67 -3.64 -17.88
N ASP A 444 -3.55 -4.53 -18.35
CA ASP A 444 -4.23 -4.34 -19.65
C ASP A 444 -5.05 -3.05 -19.70
N LYS A 445 -5.59 -2.61 -18.56
CA LYS A 445 -6.36 -1.38 -18.47
C LYS A 445 -5.46 -0.14 -18.40
N VAL A 446 -4.31 -0.24 -17.73
CA VAL A 446 -3.33 0.85 -17.61
C VAL A 446 -1.92 0.26 -17.61
N ILE A 447 -1.32 0.16 -18.80
CA ILE A 447 -0.02 -0.51 -18.99
C ILE A 447 1.13 0.18 -18.26
N HIS A 448 1.02 1.48 -17.99
CA HIS A 448 2.02 2.28 -17.30
C HIS A 448 1.78 2.39 -15.79
N ASP A 449 0.93 1.55 -15.21
CA ASP A 449 0.71 1.55 -13.75
C ASP A 449 1.77 0.72 -13.02
N GLY A 450 2.81 1.39 -12.52
CA GLY A 450 3.91 0.73 -11.81
C GLY A 450 3.50 -0.08 -10.58
N GLU A 451 2.42 0.32 -9.89
CA GLU A 451 1.92 -0.44 -8.74
C GLU A 451 1.32 -1.79 -9.18
N ALA A 452 0.65 -1.83 -10.34
CA ALA A 452 0.12 -3.08 -10.90
C ALA A 452 1.25 -4.05 -11.26
N TRP A 453 2.30 -3.55 -11.92
CA TRP A 453 3.51 -4.32 -12.23
C TRP A 453 4.23 -4.82 -10.97
N GLN A 454 4.33 -3.99 -9.94
CA GLN A 454 4.94 -4.36 -8.67
C GLN A 454 4.16 -5.51 -8.01
N TYR A 455 2.84 -5.40 -7.91
CA TYR A 455 2.02 -6.44 -7.29
C TYR A 455 2.01 -7.73 -8.12
N LEU A 456 2.06 -7.64 -9.45
CA LEU A 456 2.24 -8.80 -10.32
C LEU A 456 3.58 -9.50 -10.06
N GLY A 457 4.67 -8.73 -10.00
CA GLY A 457 5.99 -9.27 -9.68
C GLY A 457 6.05 -9.97 -8.33
N MET A 458 5.41 -9.40 -7.31
CA MET A 458 5.31 -10.06 -6.00
C MET A 458 4.41 -11.29 -5.99
N ALA A 459 3.30 -11.30 -6.72
CA ALA A 459 2.44 -12.47 -6.85
C ALA A 459 3.18 -13.63 -7.56
N LEU A 460 3.99 -13.32 -8.57
CA LEU A 460 4.86 -14.29 -9.25
C LEU A 460 5.98 -14.82 -8.33
N LEU A 461 6.55 -13.95 -7.49
CA LEU A 461 7.54 -14.38 -6.48
C LEU A 461 6.92 -15.30 -5.42
N ASP A 462 5.71 -14.99 -4.95
CA ASP A 462 4.95 -15.86 -4.05
C ASP A 462 4.67 -17.23 -4.69
N TYR A 463 4.29 -17.23 -5.98
CA TYR A 463 4.07 -18.44 -6.76
C TYR A 463 5.35 -19.26 -6.97
N HIS A 464 6.49 -18.61 -7.21
CA HIS A 464 7.80 -19.24 -7.23
C HIS A 464 8.09 -20.00 -5.93
N TYR A 465 7.88 -19.36 -4.78
CA TYR A 465 8.08 -20.02 -3.49
C TYR A 465 7.10 -21.17 -3.27
N HIS A 466 5.86 -21.04 -3.74
CA HIS A 466 4.90 -22.14 -3.69
C HIS A 466 5.41 -23.36 -4.45
N LEU A 467 5.86 -23.18 -5.71
CA LEU A 467 6.41 -24.26 -6.53
C LEU A 467 7.63 -24.92 -5.87
N GLN A 468 8.58 -24.13 -5.35
CA GLN A 468 9.75 -24.67 -4.64
C GLN A 468 9.38 -25.55 -3.44
N ARG A 469 8.31 -25.20 -2.71
CA ARG A 469 7.85 -25.97 -1.54
C ARG A 469 7.12 -27.23 -1.95
N SER A 470 6.29 -27.16 -2.99
CA SER A 470 5.51 -28.29 -3.52
C SER A 470 6.42 -29.35 -4.16
N ASP A 471 7.50 -28.93 -4.81
CA ASP A 471 8.47 -29.82 -5.48
C ASP A 471 9.41 -30.52 -4.48
N GLY A 472 9.38 -30.17 -3.18
CA GLY A 472 10.25 -30.75 -2.15
C GLY A 472 11.74 -30.41 -2.30
N THR A 473 12.12 -29.59 -3.28
CA THR A 473 13.48 -29.16 -3.59
C THR A 473 13.92 -28.01 -2.70
N TYR A 474 14.14 -28.28 -1.42
CA TYR A 474 14.70 -27.29 -0.49
C TYR A 474 16.21 -27.04 -0.68
N ASN A 475 16.90 -27.82 -1.52
CA ASN A 475 18.33 -27.65 -1.77
C ASN A 475 18.75 -28.05 -3.20
N MET A 476 19.37 -27.07 -3.89
CA MET A 476 20.25 -27.15 -5.07
C MET A 476 19.71 -27.43 -6.48
N ASN A 477 18.50 -27.97 -6.70
CA ASN A 477 17.93 -28.06 -8.05
C ASN A 477 16.57 -27.36 -8.11
N ILE A 478 16.57 -26.07 -8.44
CA ILE A 478 15.33 -25.33 -8.75
C ILE A 478 14.77 -25.89 -10.05
N THR A 479 13.49 -26.26 -10.04
CA THR A 479 12.81 -26.71 -11.26
C THR A 479 12.77 -25.59 -12.30
N ASN A 480 12.83 -25.93 -13.59
CA ASN A 480 12.78 -24.92 -14.67
C ASN A 480 11.56 -23.99 -14.53
N ASN A 481 10.43 -24.53 -14.06
CA ASN A 481 9.20 -23.77 -13.83
C ASN A 481 9.33 -22.77 -12.67
N ALA A 482 9.88 -23.20 -11.53
CA ALA A 482 10.15 -22.28 -10.42
C ALA A 482 11.13 -21.19 -10.86
N ARG A 483 12.18 -21.54 -11.60
CA ARG A 483 13.16 -20.55 -12.09
C ARG A 483 12.51 -19.51 -13.01
N ALA A 484 11.68 -19.93 -13.96
CA ALA A 484 10.97 -19.04 -14.86
C ALA A 484 10.05 -18.05 -14.11
N GLY A 485 9.35 -18.52 -13.07
CA GLY A 485 8.54 -17.64 -12.22
C GLY A 485 9.35 -16.53 -11.54
N LEU A 486 10.57 -16.84 -11.09
CA LEU A 486 11.48 -15.87 -10.49
C LEU A 486 12.04 -14.88 -11.51
N ASP A 487 12.41 -15.35 -12.72
CA ASP A 487 12.85 -14.48 -13.82
C ASP A 487 11.74 -13.46 -14.20
N LEU A 488 10.49 -13.90 -14.29
CA LEU A 488 9.34 -13.04 -14.57
C LEU A 488 9.05 -12.07 -13.42
N ALA A 489 9.14 -12.52 -12.17
CA ALA A 489 8.95 -11.67 -11.00
C ALA A 489 9.94 -10.49 -11.00
N VAL A 490 11.24 -10.78 -11.21
CA VAL A 490 12.29 -9.75 -11.30
C VAL A 490 12.05 -8.79 -12.47
N SER A 491 11.66 -9.32 -13.63
CA SER A 491 11.39 -8.50 -14.83
C SER A 491 10.20 -7.56 -14.62
N CYS A 492 9.11 -8.03 -13.99
CA CYS A 492 7.96 -7.19 -13.63
C CYS A 492 8.33 -6.09 -12.63
N LEU A 493 9.18 -6.40 -11.64
CA LEU A 493 9.64 -5.40 -10.67
C LEU A 493 10.55 -4.35 -11.32
N TYR A 494 11.40 -4.74 -12.28
CA TYR A 494 12.15 -3.76 -13.08
C TYR A 494 11.24 -2.87 -13.92
N GLU A 495 10.24 -3.46 -14.57
CA GLU A 495 9.25 -2.69 -15.35
C GLU A 495 8.50 -1.69 -14.46
N ALA A 496 8.10 -2.11 -13.25
CA ALA A 496 7.49 -1.21 -12.26
C ALA A 496 8.38 0.01 -11.94
N THR A 497 9.71 -0.16 -11.86
CA THR A 497 10.62 0.96 -11.51
C THR A 497 10.61 2.09 -12.54
N LYS A 498 10.18 1.83 -13.78
CA LYS A 498 10.05 2.84 -14.83
C LYS A 498 8.87 3.78 -14.59
N TYR A 499 7.82 3.28 -13.93
CA TYR A 499 6.56 4.00 -13.75
C TYR A 499 6.35 4.53 -12.33
N THR A 500 6.92 3.88 -11.32
CA THR A 500 6.89 4.34 -9.92
C THR A 500 8.31 4.40 -9.33
N PRO A 501 9.20 5.24 -9.92
CA PRO A 501 10.62 5.27 -9.57
C PRO A 501 10.90 5.74 -8.13
N CYS A 502 9.89 6.28 -7.46
CA CYS A 502 9.92 6.80 -6.10
C CYS A 502 9.23 5.87 -5.07
N ASP A 503 8.70 4.70 -5.45
CA ASP A 503 8.12 3.74 -4.47
C ASP A 503 9.21 3.01 -3.70
N GLY A 504 9.41 3.36 -2.43
CA GLY A 504 10.38 2.70 -1.56
C GLY A 504 10.08 1.21 -1.32
N ARG A 505 8.81 0.79 -1.30
CA ARG A 505 8.43 -0.62 -1.13
C ARG A 505 8.81 -1.43 -2.37
N LEU A 506 8.69 -0.84 -3.56
CA LEU A 506 9.10 -1.46 -4.81
C LEU A 506 10.59 -1.83 -4.78
N TYR A 507 11.46 -0.93 -4.38
CA TYR A 507 12.90 -1.23 -4.30
C TYR A 507 13.26 -2.23 -3.21
N ASN A 508 12.56 -2.22 -2.07
CA ASN A 508 12.71 -3.28 -1.07
C ASN A 508 12.34 -4.66 -1.66
N ASN A 509 11.20 -4.73 -2.34
CA ASN A 509 10.73 -5.95 -3.00
C ASN A 509 11.68 -6.42 -4.12
N LEU A 510 12.22 -5.49 -4.90
CA LEU A 510 13.24 -5.77 -5.90
C LEU A 510 14.52 -6.31 -5.25
N GLY A 511 14.95 -5.75 -4.12
CA GLY A 511 16.08 -6.27 -3.33
C GLY A 511 15.87 -7.71 -2.88
N ILE A 512 14.67 -8.04 -2.38
CA ILE A 512 14.29 -9.41 -1.99
C ILE A 512 14.33 -10.36 -3.20
N ALA A 513 13.71 -9.96 -4.32
CA ALA A 513 13.65 -10.79 -5.53
C ALA A 513 15.04 -11.02 -6.13
N LEU A 514 15.89 -9.99 -6.18
CA LEU A 514 17.27 -10.10 -6.65
C LEU A 514 18.15 -10.93 -5.71
N GLU A 515 17.91 -10.89 -4.40
CA GLU A 515 18.59 -11.78 -3.46
C GLU A 515 18.26 -13.24 -3.79
N GLN A 516 16.99 -13.59 -4.03
CA GLN A 516 16.62 -14.95 -4.46
C GLN A 516 17.25 -15.29 -5.81
N TYR A 517 17.23 -14.34 -6.74
CA TYR A 517 17.83 -14.51 -8.06
C TYR A 517 19.29 -14.93 -7.97
N LEU A 518 20.04 -14.22 -7.12
CA LEU A 518 21.46 -14.46 -6.87
C LEU A 518 21.75 -15.86 -6.33
N HIS A 519 20.85 -16.47 -5.56
CA HIS A 519 21.05 -17.83 -5.03
C HIS A 519 21.05 -18.91 -6.13
N CYS A 520 20.56 -18.58 -7.32
CA CYS A 520 20.43 -19.50 -8.45
C CYS A 520 21.51 -19.28 -9.52
N GLU A 521 22.39 -18.29 -9.34
CA GLU A 521 23.25 -17.75 -10.39
C GLU A 521 24.68 -18.29 -10.36
N THR A 522 25.36 -18.22 -11.51
CA THR A 522 26.78 -18.60 -11.61
C THR A 522 27.70 -17.55 -10.99
N PHE A 523 28.94 -17.93 -10.67
CA PHE A 523 29.88 -17.08 -9.92
C PHE A 523 30.18 -15.72 -10.56
N HIS A 524 30.15 -15.59 -11.89
CA HIS A 524 30.49 -14.34 -12.59
C HIS A 524 29.32 -13.33 -12.63
N SER A 525 28.07 -13.79 -12.81
CA SER A 525 26.87 -12.95 -12.72
C SER A 525 26.58 -12.49 -11.28
N ALA A 526 27.13 -13.19 -10.29
CA ALA A 526 26.89 -12.93 -8.87
C ALA A 526 27.43 -11.58 -8.35
N VAL A 527 28.49 -11.03 -8.95
CA VAL A 527 29.08 -9.74 -8.53
C VAL A 527 28.19 -8.57 -8.95
N GLU A 528 27.80 -8.51 -10.21
CA GLU A 528 26.90 -7.46 -10.71
C GLU A 528 25.54 -7.49 -10.00
N LEU A 529 25.01 -8.69 -9.75
CA LEU A 529 23.78 -8.87 -8.98
C LEU A 529 23.92 -8.42 -7.52
N HIS A 530 25.10 -8.57 -6.91
CA HIS A 530 25.35 -8.07 -5.57
C HIS A 530 25.17 -6.55 -5.51
N ASP A 531 25.79 -5.83 -6.44
CA ASP A 531 25.72 -4.38 -6.52
C ASP A 531 24.28 -3.91 -6.77
N ARG A 532 23.51 -4.65 -7.57
CA ARG A 532 22.08 -4.37 -7.83
C ARG A 532 21.21 -4.56 -6.58
N VAL A 533 21.46 -5.62 -5.78
CA VAL A 533 20.74 -5.82 -4.51
C VAL A 533 21.05 -4.70 -3.52
N ILE A 534 22.32 -4.33 -3.36
CA ILE A 534 22.74 -3.22 -2.51
C ILE A 534 22.06 -1.92 -2.95
N SER A 535 22.14 -1.61 -4.24
CA SER A 535 21.55 -0.39 -4.82
C SER A 535 20.05 -0.32 -4.59
N ALA A 536 19.33 -1.45 -4.69
CA ALA A 536 17.91 -1.52 -4.41
C ALA A 536 17.62 -1.20 -2.93
N TYR A 537 18.33 -1.82 -1.98
CA TYR A 537 18.15 -1.57 -0.56
C TYR A 537 18.55 -0.14 -0.12
N GLU A 538 19.62 0.42 -0.69
CA GLU A 538 20.02 1.79 -0.39
C GLU A 538 19.01 2.80 -0.91
N ARG A 539 18.44 2.55 -2.11
CA ARG A 539 17.40 3.40 -2.69
C ARG A 539 16.11 3.38 -1.88
N THR A 540 15.64 2.21 -1.40
CA THR A 540 14.46 2.15 -0.51
C THR A 540 14.70 2.94 0.78
N ILE A 541 15.86 2.76 1.44
CA ILE A 541 16.19 3.50 2.67
C ILE A 541 16.26 5.02 2.41
N LYS A 542 16.83 5.44 1.27
CA LYS A 542 16.89 6.86 0.88
C LYS A 542 15.49 7.46 0.75
N ILE A 543 14.60 6.80 0.00
CA ILE A 543 13.22 7.23 -0.23
C ILE A 543 12.45 7.28 1.10
N LEU A 544 12.41 6.16 1.82
CA LEU A 544 11.58 6.02 3.02
C LEU A 544 12.07 6.93 4.16
N SER A 545 13.39 7.10 4.32
CA SER A 545 13.90 8.06 5.31
C SER A 545 13.52 9.51 4.97
N LYS A 546 13.40 9.87 3.68
CA LYS A 546 12.90 11.19 3.29
C LYS A 546 11.42 11.34 3.60
N CYS A 547 10.60 10.33 3.27
CA CYS A 547 9.18 10.31 3.63
C CYS A 547 8.97 10.46 5.15
N GLU A 548 9.72 9.72 5.96
CA GLU A 548 9.66 9.80 7.42
C GLU A 548 9.98 11.22 7.92
N ARG A 549 11.05 11.85 7.39
CA ARG A 549 11.40 13.25 7.72
C ARG A 549 10.32 14.27 7.32
N LEU A 550 9.46 13.93 6.36
CA LEU A 550 8.34 14.76 5.91
C LEU A 550 7.03 14.46 6.67
N GLY A 551 7.09 13.59 7.69
CA GLY A 551 5.92 13.24 8.49
C GLY A 551 4.97 12.26 7.82
N ILE A 552 5.45 11.48 6.86
CA ILE A 552 4.67 10.44 6.22
C ILE A 552 4.80 9.15 7.02
N ASP A 553 3.69 8.44 7.26
CA ASP A 553 3.73 7.17 7.99
C ASP A 553 4.28 6.04 7.12
N VAL A 554 5.60 5.92 7.10
CA VAL A 554 6.35 4.84 6.44
C VAL A 554 7.10 3.96 7.42
N SER A 555 6.75 4.05 8.71
CA SER A 555 7.48 3.41 9.81
C SER A 555 7.65 1.90 9.62
N THR A 556 6.58 1.19 9.27
CA THR A 556 6.61 -0.25 8.96
C THR A 556 7.51 -0.57 7.77
N ASP A 557 7.35 0.17 6.67
CA ASP A 557 8.08 -0.09 5.42
C ASP A 557 9.57 0.20 5.60
N TYR A 558 9.91 1.30 6.28
CA TYR A 558 11.28 1.70 6.56
C TYR A 558 11.98 0.69 7.46
N ALA A 559 11.30 0.22 8.50
CA ALA A 559 11.84 -0.77 9.40
C ALA A 559 12.02 -2.14 8.70
N SER A 560 11.07 -2.54 7.85
CA SER A 560 11.20 -3.75 7.04
C SER A 560 12.39 -3.67 6.08
N ALA A 561 12.57 -2.55 5.39
CA ALA A 561 13.71 -2.31 4.51
C ALA A 561 15.06 -2.40 5.26
N CYS A 562 15.15 -1.76 6.44
CA CYS A 562 16.36 -1.84 7.27
C CYS A 562 16.65 -3.27 7.76
N LEU A 563 15.61 -4.01 8.16
CA LEU A 563 15.75 -5.40 8.59
C LEU A 563 16.22 -6.30 7.43
N ASN A 564 15.59 -6.20 6.26
CA ASN A 564 15.93 -7.00 5.08
C ASN A 564 17.36 -6.70 4.61
N TYR A 565 17.75 -5.43 4.56
CA TYR A 565 19.11 -5.07 4.17
C TYR A 565 20.15 -5.49 5.22
N GLY A 566 19.85 -5.32 6.50
CA GLY A 566 20.70 -5.81 7.59
C GLY A 566 20.89 -7.34 7.53
N LEU A 567 19.81 -8.08 7.25
CA LEU A 567 19.86 -9.53 7.07
C LEU A 567 20.75 -9.91 5.90
N TYR A 568 20.57 -9.25 4.75
CA TYR A 568 21.40 -9.45 3.57
C TYR A 568 22.90 -9.22 3.84
N LEU A 569 23.24 -8.10 4.48
CA LEU A 569 24.62 -7.77 4.85
C LEU A 569 25.20 -8.78 5.83
N SER A 570 24.41 -9.23 6.80
CA SER A 570 24.86 -10.20 7.81
C SER A 570 25.18 -11.58 7.21
N LYS A 571 24.43 -12.03 6.20
CA LYS A 571 24.68 -13.29 5.47
C LYS A 571 26.01 -13.29 4.71
N ARG A 572 26.60 -12.11 4.51
CA ARG A 572 27.88 -11.90 3.79
C ARG A 572 28.99 -11.41 4.71
N ASP A 573 28.83 -11.60 6.02
CA ASP A 573 29.79 -11.19 7.05
C ASP A 573 30.12 -9.68 7.05
N LYS A 574 29.25 -8.84 6.46
CA LYS A 574 29.37 -7.37 6.48
C LYS A 574 28.75 -6.80 7.76
N PHE A 575 29.20 -7.28 8.91
CA PHE A 575 28.57 -7.01 10.20
C PHE A 575 28.59 -5.52 10.61
N ASN A 576 29.63 -4.77 10.29
CA ASN A 576 29.68 -3.31 10.54
C ASN A 576 28.54 -2.59 9.82
N ASN A 577 28.42 -2.81 8.50
CA ASN A 577 27.36 -2.19 7.70
C ASN A 577 25.97 -2.64 8.16
N ALA A 578 25.81 -3.92 8.54
CA ALA A 578 24.56 -4.42 9.09
C ALA A 578 24.19 -3.71 10.41
N ILE A 579 25.17 -3.46 11.28
CA ILE A 579 24.97 -2.68 12.52
C ILE A 579 24.52 -1.27 12.19
N ASP A 580 25.18 -0.59 11.24
CA ASP A 580 24.85 0.78 10.86
C ASP A 580 23.40 0.90 10.36
N VAL A 581 22.93 -0.07 9.57
CA VAL A 581 21.56 -0.10 9.06
C VAL A 581 20.56 -0.43 10.15
N LEU A 582 20.79 -1.49 10.94
CA LEU A 582 19.84 -1.94 11.96
C LEU A 582 19.73 -0.95 13.13
N SER A 583 20.80 -0.22 13.44
CA SER A 583 20.79 0.80 14.51
C SER A 583 19.90 2.00 14.18
N LYS A 584 19.49 2.19 12.93
CA LYS A 584 18.53 3.24 12.54
C LYS A 584 17.14 3.00 13.09
N ILE A 585 16.78 1.74 13.39
CA ILE A 585 15.42 1.35 13.79
C ILE A 585 15.38 0.70 15.18
N VAL A 586 16.52 0.26 15.71
CA VAL A 586 16.62 -0.28 17.07
C VAL A 586 17.05 0.83 18.03
N PRO A 587 16.16 1.30 18.92
CA PRO A 587 16.50 2.39 19.83
C PRO A 587 17.60 1.95 20.83
N PRO A 588 18.48 2.87 21.27
CA PRO A 588 19.59 2.57 22.19
C PRO A 588 19.14 1.92 23.50
N ASN A 589 17.91 2.20 23.93
CA ASN A 589 17.35 1.80 25.22
C ASN A 589 16.27 0.71 25.12
N GLY A 590 16.06 0.10 23.94
CA GLY A 590 15.14 -1.03 23.77
C GLY A 590 13.64 -0.74 23.99
N ARG A 591 13.22 0.54 24.06
CA ARG A 591 11.80 0.91 24.16
C ARG A 591 11.12 0.71 22.80
N LEU A 592 10.20 -0.23 22.76
CA LEU A 592 9.46 -0.64 21.57
C LEU A 592 8.21 0.24 21.40
N LEU A 593 8.04 0.88 20.25
CA LEU A 593 6.74 1.39 19.83
C LEU A 593 5.80 0.18 19.63
N ALA A 594 4.62 0.22 20.28
CA ALA A 594 3.74 -0.94 20.45
C ALA A 594 3.32 -1.64 19.14
N ASN A 595 3.30 -0.91 18.02
CA ASN A 595 2.72 -1.39 16.75
C ASN A 595 3.66 -2.28 15.91
N HIS A 596 4.96 -2.35 16.22
CA HIS A 596 5.94 -3.11 15.40
C HIS A 596 6.80 -4.07 16.22
N ARG A 597 6.27 -4.56 17.34
CA ARG A 597 7.02 -5.29 18.36
C ARG A 597 7.85 -6.45 17.80
N ARG A 598 7.30 -7.24 16.88
CA ARG A 598 8.01 -8.39 16.28
C ARG A 598 9.16 -7.96 15.39
N LEU A 599 8.92 -7.06 14.44
CA LEU A 599 9.93 -6.58 13.51
C LEU A 599 11.12 -5.93 14.24
N ILE A 600 10.85 -5.07 15.23
CA ILE A 600 11.93 -4.45 16.02
C ILE A 600 12.64 -5.49 16.91
N THR A 601 11.93 -6.50 17.40
CA THR A 601 12.57 -7.63 18.12
C THR A 601 13.52 -8.39 17.21
N ASP A 602 13.10 -8.71 15.98
CA ASP A 602 13.92 -9.41 15.00
C ASP A 602 15.15 -8.59 14.60
N ALA A 603 14.97 -7.28 14.37
CA ALA A 603 16.06 -6.35 14.12
C ALA A 603 17.04 -6.25 15.30
N SER A 604 16.54 -6.19 16.54
CA SER A 604 17.36 -6.16 17.76
C SER A 604 18.15 -7.45 17.97
N ASN A 605 17.52 -8.60 17.72
CA ASN A 605 18.18 -9.90 17.77
C ASN A 605 19.31 -10.00 16.74
N LEU A 606 19.05 -9.56 15.51
CA LEU A 606 20.04 -9.55 14.44
C LEU A 606 21.18 -8.55 14.72
N LEU A 607 20.86 -7.36 15.24
CA LEU A 607 21.85 -6.36 15.65
C LEU A 607 22.77 -6.92 16.73
N SER A 608 22.19 -7.57 17.74
CA SER A 608 22.94 -8.22 18.83
C SER A 608 23.83 -9.35 18.31
N PHE A 609 23.35 -10.13 17.34
CA PHE A 609 24.15 -11.13 16.66
C PHE A 609 25.36 -10.50 15.96
N CYS A 610 25.15 -9.47 15.13
CA CYS A 610 26.22 -8.80 14.39
C CYS A 610 27.29 -8.20 15.32
N LYS A 611 26.87 -7.55 16.42
CA LYS A 611 27.79 -7.02 17.45
C LYS A 611 28.66 -8.11 18.09
N ARG A 612 28.07 -9.29 18.39
CA ARG A 612 28.83 -10.42 18.92
C ARG A 612 29.88 -10.93 17.95
N GLN A 613 29.58 -10.99 16.64
CA GLN A 613 30.55 -11.46 15.64
C GLN A 613 31.78 -10.56 15.53
N LEU A 614 31.66 -9.26 15.83
CA LEU A 614 32.79 -8.33 15.84
C LEU A 614 33.64 -8.44 17.13
N ASN A 615 33.01 -8.72 18.27
CA ASN A 615 33.70 -8.85 19.56
C ASN A 615 34.42 -10.20 19.76
N VAL A 616 34.28 -11.14 18.82
CA VAL A 616 34.92 -12.47 18.86
C VAL A 616 36.24 -12.50 18.05
N LYS A 617 36.62 -11.39 17.43
CA LYS A 617 37.95 -11.18 16.82
C LYS A 617 38.89 -10.50 17.82
#